data_AF-A0A370AHL6-F1
#
_entry.id   AF-A0A370AHL6-F1
#
_cell.length_a   1.000
_cell.length_b   1.000
_cell.length_c   1.000
_cell.angle_alpha   90.00
_cell.angle_beta   90.00
_cell.angle_gamma   90.00
#
_symmetry.space_group_name_H-M   'P 1'
#
loop_
_entity.id
_entity.type
_entity.pdbx_description
1 polymer ?
#
loop_
_entity_poly.entity_id
_entity_poly.type
_entity_poly.pdbx_seq_one_letter_code
_entity_poly.pdbx_strand_id
1 'polypeptide(L)'
;MKNVFAGRTIGVVNDLSRDEQLYLYRKTAELKKKYLNNEDVSEFRIVDPDMSAYLIFMENSTRTKESFRNACQFHDIKLNIFDAGTSSFAKQESYSDTIKMLFGYSKRSLFIMRTGEEGVCHFLDEELEEYARKMNYDKAAFLNGGDGKHEHPTQEFLDEFTFLEKKNWDSSEIHIVLTGDLYHGRTIHSKVDGLGVFDKVKVDLVAPAELSMPDHYERRMAENGFEIRKFETIEEYLNQDDIADIWYFTRLQLERMGDKVKEKEHQLREAVTFRKEFLDKIPAASKFYHPLPRHKVYPVIPDFLDHTSYNGWDEQSVNGFFTRTIEISMCGGKIGADFDGEGLRKVKKDKVFIEKVAVTRKSRVEDRYKIGIKPVDNGIVIDHISSGEDQETIWNQIDKIRRILKLNCRSSHGVFHSNDRSIYKGIISLPDVLELNDTEIKKLAAIAPECTLNIVKEASVQEKFRLHMPPQIYNFEEISCKNENCISHPEKHQHVKTYFLRSNESRFVCKYCEKSHSFEDIWDI
;
A
#
# COMPACT_ATOMS: atom_id res chain seq x y z
N MET A 1 -1.94 31.65 -0.20
CA MET A 1 -1.30 30.46 0.38
C MET A 1 -1.13 29.42 -0.72
N LYS A 2 -0.04 28.65 -0.72
CA LYS A 2 0.18 27.60 -1.74
C LYS A 2 -0.83 26.47 -1.49
N ASN A 3 -1.55 26.05 -2.52
CA ASN A 3 -2.46 24.91 -2.42
C ASN A 3 -1.66 23.65 -2.01
N VAL A 4 -2.06 23.00 -0.91
CA VAL A 4 -1.35 21.85 -0.34
C VAL A 4 -1.64 20.52 -1.06
N PHE A 5 -2.68 20.48 -1.89
CA PHE A 5 -3.14 19.28 -2.60
C PHE A 5 -2.79 19.26 -4.10
N ALA A 6 -2.46 20.42 -4.69
CA ALA A 6 -2.16 20.52 -6.12
C ALA A 6 -1.06 19.52 -6.55
N GLY A 7 -1.39 18.65 -7.50
CA GLY A 7 -0.48 17.62 -8.02
C GLY A 7 -0.20 16.46 -7.06
N ARG A 8 -1.02 16.26 -6.01
CA ARG A 8 -0.93 15.06 -5.17
C ARG A 8 -1.51 13.84 -5.85
N THR A 9 -0.94 12.71 -5.47
CA THR A 9 -1.42 11.38 -5.84
C THR A 9 -2.24 10.81 -4.69
N ILE A 10 -3.40 10.26 -5.03
CA ILE A 10 -4.27 9.43 -4.17
C ILE A 10 -4.22 8.02 -4.76
N GLY A 11 -3.21 7.27 -4.35
CA GLY A 11 -2.99 5.85 -4.66
C GLY A 11 -3.63 4.92 -3.63
N VAL A 12 -3.55 5.28 -2.35
CA VAL A 12 -4.10 4.54 -1.20
C VAL A 12 -4.81 5.50 -0.24
N VAL A 13 -5.60 4.96 0.70
CA VAL A 13 -6.37 5.77 1.67
C VAL A 13 -5.45 6.67 2.51
N ASN A 14 -4.32 6.13 2.95
CA ASN A 14 -3.32 6.82 3.77
C ASN A 14 -2.49 7.87 3.01
N ASP A 15 -2.74 8.09 1.70
CA ASP A 15 -2.19 9.23 1.00
C ASP A 15 -2.85 10.56 1.41
N LEU A 16 -3.94 10.52 2.17
CA LEU A 16 -4.51 11.67 2.88
C LEU A 16 -4.43 11.42 4.38
N SER A 17 -3.94 12.40 5.14
CA SER A 17 -4.05 12.35 6.61
C SER A 17 -5.52 12.41 7.04
N ARG A 18 -5.81 12.05 8.30
CA ARG A 18 -7.16 12.17 8.86
C ARG A 18 -7.75 13.58 8.68
N ASP A 19 -6.96 14.64 8.95
CA ASP A 19 -7.43 16.01 8.79
C ASP A 19 -7.70 16.36 7.32
N GLU A 20 -6.90 15.83 6.39
CA GLU A 20 -7.10 16.00 4.95
C GLU A 20 -8.34 15.26 4.45
N GLN A 21 -8.63 14.07 4.98
CA GLN A 21 -9.86 13.32 4.73
C GLN A 21 -11.09 14.06 5.28
N LEU A 22 -11.04 14.55 6.53
CA LEU A 22 -12.11 15.37 7.10
C LEU A 22 -12.33 16.67 6.31
N TYR A 23 -11.25 17.27 5.80
CA TYR A 23 -11.34 18.42 4.90
C TYR A 23 -12.06 18.06 3.58
N LEU A 24 -11.69 16.94 2.95
CA LEU A 24 -12.41 16.37 1.79
C LEU A 24 -13.91 16.24 2.11
N TYR A 25 -14.28 15.61 3.22
CA TYR A 25 -15.68 15.39 3.59
C TYR A 25 -16.46 16.67 3.84
N ARG A 26 -15.87 17.66 4.53
CA ARG A 26 -16.51 18.97 4.72
C ARG A 26 -16.78 19.66 3.37
N LYS A 27 -15.81 19.67 2.46
CA LYS A 27 -15.99 20.26 1.13
C LYS A 27 -17.00 19.48 0.28
N THR A 28 -17.05 18.17 0.41
CA THR A 28 -18.07 17.33 -0.24
C THR A 28 -19.47 17.67 0.28
N ALA A 29 -19.63 17.87 1.60
CA ALA A 29 -20.90 18.26 2.20
C ALA A 29 -21.36 19.65 1.73
N GLU A 30 -20.44 20.61 1.70
CA GLU A 30 -20.69 21.97 1.18
C GLU A 30 -21.16 21.92 -0.29
N LEU A 31 -20.44 21.19 -1.14
CA LEU A 31 -20.81 21.01 -2.55
C LEU A 31 -22.18 20.31 -2.69
N LYS A 32 -22.39 19.18 -2.01
CA LYS A 32 -23.64 18.41 -2.07
C LYS A 32 -24.83 19.29 -1.68
N LYS A 33 -24.72 20.03 -0.58
CA LYS A 33 -25.76 20.96 -0.11
C LYS A 33 -26.08 22.04 -1.13
N LYS A 34 -25.06 22.76 -1.62
CA LYS A 34 -25.24 23.83 -2.61
C LYS A 34 -25.84 23.31 -3.92
N TYR A 35 -25.35 22.17 -4.39
CA TYR A 35 -25.84 21.53 -5.60
C TYR A 35 -27.32 21.15 -5.50
N LEU A 36 -27.75 20.55 -4.39
CA LEU A 36 -29.15 20.17 -4.16
C LEU A 36 -30.09 21.38 -4.02
N ASN A 37 -29.58 22.50 -3.51
CA ASN A 37 -30.32 23.76 -3.39
C ASN A 37 -30.31 24.61 -4.67
N ASN A 38 -29.65 24.16 -5.75
CA ASN A 38 -29.40 24.93 -6.97
C ASN A 38 -28.68 26.28 -6.72
N GLU A 39 -27.77 26.29 -5.73
CA GLU A 39 -26.90 27.43 -5.44
C GLU A 39 -25.68 27.45 -6.37
N ASP A 40 -24.93 28.56 -6.38
CA ASP A 40 -23.68 28.64 -7.13
C ASP A 40 -22.60 27.72 -6.54
N VAL A 41 -22.01 26.91 -7.41
CA VAL A 41 -20.97 25.91 -7.12
C VAL A 41 -19.66 26.19 -7.88
N SER A 42 -19.54 27.39 -8.49
CA SER A 42 -18.36 27.81 -9.26
C SER A 42 -17.05 27.77 -8.47
N GLU A 43 -17.12 27.92 -7.14
CA GLU A 43 -15.96 27.84 -6.25
C GLU A 43 -15.30 26.46 -6.22
N PHE A 44 -16.01 25.40 -6.58
CA PHE A 44 -15.47 24.04 -6.65
C PHE A 44 -14.94 23.69 -8.05
N ARG A 45 -15.25 24.50 -9.07
CA ARG A 45 -14.86 24.25 -10.47
C ARG A 45 -13.45 24.76 -10.74
N ILE A 46 -12.63 23.94 -11.41
CA ILE A 46 -11.26 24.30 -11.77
C ILE A 46 -11.28 25.35 -12.88
N VAL A 47 -12.00 25.08 -13.99
CA VAL A 47 -12.09 25.92 -15.19
C VAL A 47 -10.70 26.35 -15.67
N ASP A 48 -9.98 25.40 -16.26
CA ASP A 48 -8.62 25.62 -16.77
C ASP A 48 -8.44 24.96 -18.15
N PRO A 49 -8.30 25.74 -19.24
CA PRO A 49 -8.12 25.19 -20.58
C PRO A 49 -6.74 24.53 -20.79
N ASP A 50 -5.75 24.79 -19.93
CA ASP A 50 -4.43 24.15 -19.96
C ASP A 50 -4.41 22.83 -19.17
N MET A 51 -5.52 22.48 -18.49
CA MET A 51 -5.68 21.24 -17.74
C MET A 51 -6.42 20.16 -18.53
N SER A 52 -5.84 18.95 -18.56
CA SER A 52 -6.46 17.75 -19.11
C SER A 52 -6.64 16.67 -18.05
N ALA A 53 -7.81 16.06 -18.00
CA ALA A 53 -8.09 14.83 -17.28
C ALA A 53 -8.07 13.63 -18.23
N TYR A 54 -7.40 12.56 -17.81
CA TYR A 54 -7.30 11.30 -18.54
C TYR A 54 -7.93 10.19 -17.72
N LEU A 55 -8.99 9.57 -18.23
CA LEU A 55 -9.64 8.41 -17.63
C LEU A 55 -9.09 7.14 -18.28
N ILE A 56 -8.29 6.39 -17.53
CA ILE A 56 -7.58 5.20 -17.99
C ILE A 56 -8.10 3.99 -17.22
N PHE A 57 -9.05 3.28 -17.83
CA PHE A 57 -9.70 2.11 -17.23
C PHE A 57 -9.30 0.86 -18.01
N MET A 58 -8.37 0.08 -17.43
CA MET A 58 -7.91 -1.19 -18.00
C MET A 58 -8.73 -2.38 -17.49
N GLU A 59 -9.47 -2.20 -16.40
CA GLU A 59 -10.48 -3.14 -15.92
C GLU A 59 -11.89 -2.57 -16.07
N ASN A 60 -12.85 -3.45 -16.37
CA ASN A 60 -14.25 -3.07 -16.51
C ASN A 60 -14.80 -2.46 -15.22
N SER A 61 -15.33 -1.24 -15.33
CA SER A 61 -16.07 -0.56 -14.26
C SER A 61 -16.95 0.57 -14.77
N THR A 62 -18.19 0.25 -15.11
CA THR A 62 -19.14 1.27 -15.60
C THR A 62 -19.40 2.35 -14.55
N ARG A 63 -19.66 1.95 -13.30
CA ARG A 63 -20.00 2.88 -12.22
C ARG A 63 -18.86 3.84 -11.90
N THR A 64 -17.66 3.30 -11.67
CA THR A 64 -16.50 4.13 -11.33
C THR A 64 -16.15 5.07 -12.47
N LYS A 65 -16.14 4.55 -13.71
CA LYS A 65 -15.85 5.34 -14.92
C LYS A 65 -16.84 6.48 -15.14
N GLU A 66 -18.15 6.20 -15.06
CA GLU A 66 -19.16 7.22 -15.33
C GLU A 66 -19.22 8.29 -14.24
N SER A 67 -19.05 7.94 -12.97
CA SER A 67 -18.99 8.94 -11.90
C SER A 67 -17.76 9.85 -12.01
N PHE A 68 -16.58 9.31 -12.33
CA PHE A 68 -15.40 10.15 -12.63
C PHE A 68 -15.59 11.00 -13.88
N ARG A 69 -16.19 10.45 -14.94
CA ARG A 69 -16.50 11.19 -16.16
C ARG A 69 -17.38 12.40 -15.87
N ASN A 70 -18.48 12.20 -15.13
CA ASN A 70 -19.38 13.28 -14.72
C ASN A 70 -18.67 14.28 -13.80
N ALA A 71 -17.83 13.81 -12.87
CA ALA A 71 -17.03 14.67 -12.00
C ALA A 71 -16.04 15.54 -12.81
N CYS A 72 -15.34 14.99 -13.81
CA CYS A 72 -14.49 15.78 -14.70
C CYS A 72 -15.29 16.80 -15.51
N GLN A 73 -16.45 16.42 -16.04
CA GLN A 73 -17.33 17.33 -16.79
C GLN A 73 -17.83 18.50 -15.93
N PHE A 74 -18.01 18.30 -14.62
CA PHE A 74 -18.34 19.38 -13.69
C PHE A 74 -17.26 20.49 -13.67
N HIS A 75 -15.98 20.16 -13.80
CA HIS A 75 -14.88 21.14 -13.70
C HIS A 75 -14.61 21.93 -14.99
N ASP A 76 -15.30 21.63 -16.11
CA ASP A 76 -15.10 22.26 -17.42
C ASP A 76 -13.62 22.23 -17.90
N ILE A 77 -12.98 21.06 -17.73
CA ILE A 77 -11.61 20.76 -18.17
C ILE A 77 -11.62 19.81 -19.36
N LYS A 78 -10.50 19.74 -20.11
CA LYS A 78 -10.38 18.81 -21.25
C LYS A 78 -10.44 17.36 -20.74
N LEU A 79 -11.41 16.59 -21.22
CA LEU A 79 -11.61 15.20 -20.80
C LEU A 79 -11.23 14.22 -21.92
N ASN A 80 -10.25 13.36 -21.65
CA ASN A 80 -9.81 12.30 -22.53
C ASN A 80 -10.19 10.95 -21.91
N ILE A 81 -10.97 10.14 -22.62
CA ILE A 81 -11.34 8.78 -22.20
C ILE A 81 -10.49 7.81 -23.01
N PHE A 82 -9.66 7.05 -22.31
CA PHE A 82 -8.76 6.10 -22.93
C PHE A 82 -9.39 4.71 -22.91
N ASP A 83 -9.54 4.11 -24.09
CA ASP A 83 -10.07 2.75 -24.24
C ASP A 83 -8.91 1.75 -24.29
N ALA A 84 -8.71 1.01 -23.20
CA ALA A 84 -7.62 0.05 -23.09
C ALA A 84 -7.68 -1.05 -24.17
N GLY A 85 -8.88 -1.45 -24.60
CA GLY A 85 -9.08 -2.55 -25.57
C GLY A 85 -8.61 -2.22 -26.98
N THR A 86 -8.43 -0.95 -27.32
CA THR A 86 -8.01 -0.48 -28.66
C THR A 86 -6.66 0.25 -28.64
N SER A 87 -5.98 0.29 -27.49
CA SER A 87 -4.82 1.16 -27.24
C SER A 87 -3.45 0.51 -27.44
N SER A 88 -2.39 1.32 -27.39
CA SER A 88 -0.98 0.87 -27.41
C SER A 88 -0.61 -0.11 -26.28
N PHE A 89 -1.37 -0.18 -25.19
CA PHE A 89 -1.18 -1.25 -24.20
C PHE A 89 -1.40 -2.64 -24.81
N ALA A 90 -2.27 -2.77 -25.82
CA ALA A 90 -2.44 -4.01 -26.59
C ALA A 90 -1.19 -4.36 -27.43
N LYS A 91 -0.26 -3.40 -27.61
CA LYS A 91 1.06 -3.58 -28.25
C LYS A 91 2.19 -3.78 -27.24
N GLN A 92 1.87 -4.09 -25.98
CA GLN A 92 2.84 -4.32 -24.89
C GLN A 92 3.71 -3.08 -24.55
N GLU A 93 3.17 -1.88 -24.70
CA GLU A 93 3.84 -0.65 -24.22
C GLU A 93 3.78 -0.56 -22.68
N SER A 94 4.85 -0.03 -22.06
CA SER A 94 4.90 0.15 -20.59
C SER A 94 3.94 1.24 -20.13
N TYR A 95 3.44 1.16 -18.88
CA TYR A 95 2.64 2.26 -18.30
C TYR A 95 3.38 3.59 -18.37
N SER A 96 4.69 3.57 -18.09
CA SER A 96 5.49 4.79 -18.04
C SER A 96 5.55 5.49 -19.39
N ASP A 97 5.71 4.76 -20.50
CA ASP A 97 5.82 5.35 -21.84
C ASP A 97 4.48 5.92 -22.32
N THR A 98 3.40 5.15 -22.19
CA THR A 98 2.06 5.63 -22.56
C THR A 98 1.67 6.88 -21.77
N ILE A 99 1.92 6.88 -20.46
CA ILE A 99 1.56 8.00 -19.59
C ILE A 99 2.46 9.21 -19.81
N LYS A 100 3.78 9.03 -20.02
CA LYS A 100 4.70 10.12 -20.41
C LYS A 100 4.25 10.80 -21.70
N MET A 101 3.80 10.02 -22.69
CA MET A 101 3.24 10.54 -23.94
C MET A 101 1.98 11.38 -23.70
N LEU A 102 1.01 10.87 -22.93
CA LEU A 102 -0.22 11.61 -22.63
C LEU A 102 0.06 12.89 -21.81
N PHE A 103 0.96 12.80 -20.83
CA PHE A 103 1.39 13.91 -20.00
C PHE A 103 2.04 15.03 -20.84
N GLY A 104 2.75 14.68 -21.91
CA GLY A 104 3.33 15.63 -22.87
C GLY A 104 2.32 16.51 -23.63
N TYR A 105 1.02 16.18 -23.63
CA TYR A 105 0.00 16.93 -24.36
C TYR A 105 -0.62 18.08 -23.57
N SER A 106 -0.32 18.23 -22.27
CA SER A 106 -0.94 19.27 -21.44
C SER A 106 0.00 19.69 -20.30
N LYS A 107 0.09 21.00 -20.06
CA LYS A 107 0.93 21.57 -18.98
C LYS A 107 0.49 21.12 -17.59
N ARG A 108 -0.82 20.85 -17.44
CA ARG A 108 -1.45 20.35 -16.22
C ARG A 108 -2.24 19.11 -16.55
N SER A 109 -1.96 18.03 -15.84
CA SER A 109 -2.58 16.73 -16.13
C SER A 109 -3.05 16.05 -14.86
N LEU A 110 -4.24 15.47 -14.94
CA LEU A 110 -4.81 14.61 -13.90
C LEU A 110 -5.15 13.26 -14.51
N PHE A 111 -4.64 12.19 -13.93
CA PHE A 111 -4.84 10.82 -14.40
C PHE A 111 -5.73 10.08 -13.40
N ILE A 112 -6.89 9.63 -13.85
CA ILE A 112 -7.75 8.72 -13.10
C ILE A 112 -7.53 7.33 -13.66
N MET A 113 -6.99 6.44 -12.83
CA MET A 113 -6.51 5.15 -13.28
C MET A 113 -7.23 4.01 -12.58
N ARG A 114 -7.58 2.98 -13.35
CA ARG A 114 -8.02 1.69 -12.82
C ARG A 114 -7.26 0.58 -13.53
N THR A 115 -6.46 -0.17 -12.78
CA THR A 115 -5.48 -1.11 -13.29
C THR A 115 -5.63 -2.49 -12.66
N GLY A 116 -5.23 -3.54 -13.36
CA GLY A 116 -5.11 -4.88 -12.77
C GLY A 116 -3.84 -5.05 -11.94
N GLU A 117 -2.81 -4.25 -12.23
CA GLU A 117 -1.55 -4.19 -11.49
C GLU A 117 -1.68 -3.20 -10.32
N GLU A 118 -1.01 -3.51 -9.22
CA GLU A 118 -1.10 -2.80 -7.93
C GLU A 118 0.07 -1.79 -7.78
N GLY A 119 -0.24 -0.60 -7.26
CA GLY A 119 0.75 0.46 -6.99
C GLY A 119 1.14 1.33 -8.19
N VAL A 120 0.36 1.28 -9.28
CA VAL A 120 0.67 1.99 -10.54
C VAL A 120 0.68 3.51 -10.36
N CYS A 121 -0.25 4.07 -9.58
CA CYS A 121 -0.34 5.51 -9.37
C CYS A 121 0.91 6.09 -8.68
N HIS A 122 1.41 5.44 -7.61
CA HIS A 122 2.63 5.89 -6.93
C HIS A 122 3.88 5.73 -7.81
N PHE A 123 3.97 4.63 -8.55
CA PHE A 123 5.05 4.45 -9.51
C PHE A 123 5.08 5.58 -10.55
N LEU A 124 3.94 5.91 -11.16
CA LEU A 124 3.86 6.96 -12.17
C LEU A 124 4.09 8.37 -11.60
N ASP A 125 3.66 8.63 -10.36
CA ASP A 125 3.95 9.88 -9.65
C ASP A 125 5.46 10.15 -9.57
N GLU A 126 6.23 9.11 -9.26
CA GLU A 126 7.69 9.17 -9.16
C GLU A 126 8.36 9.29 -10.51
N GLU A 127 7.95 8.46 -11.47
CA GLU A 127 8.51 8.44 -12.83
C GLU A 127 8.32 9.77 -13.57
N LEU A 128 7.17 10.42 -13.37
CA LEU A 128 6.88 11.68 -14.04
C LEU A 128 7.53 12.89 -13.35
N GLU A 129 8.02 12.79 -12.12
CA GLU A 129 8.56 13.95 -11.39
C GLU A 129 9.75 14.59 -12.13
N GLU A 130 10.69 13.78 -12.61
CA GLU A 130 11.82 14.29 -13.39
C GLU A 130 11.39 14.79 -14.77
N TYR A 131 10.43 14.12 -15.41
CA TYR A 131 9.91 14.52 -16.72
C TYR A 131 9.18 15.87 -16.66
N ALA A 132 8.33 16.07 -15.65
CA ALA A 132 7.63 17.34 -15.39
C ALA A 132 8.62 18.49 -15.20
N ARG A 133 9.71 18.27 -14.43
CA ARG A 133 10.80 19.26 -14.27
C ARG A 133 11.47 19.59 -15.60
N LYS A 134 11.79 18.58 -16.42
CA LYS A 134 12.44 18.78 -17.74
C LYS A 134 11.56 19.57 -18.71
N MET A 135 10.26 19.31 -18.72
CA MET A 135 9.30 19.98 -19.62
C MET A 135 8.77 21.31 -19.07
N ASN A 136 9.14 21.69 -17.84
CA ASN A 136 8.58 22.84 -17.14
C ASN A 136 7.03 22.77 -17.03
N TYR A 137 6.52 21.59 -16.69
CA TYR A 137 5.11 21.31 -16.46
C TYR A 137 4.80 21.23 -14.97
N ASP A 138 3.52 21.40 -14.62
CA ASP A 138 3.07 21.12 -13.26
C ASP A 138 3.16 19.63 -12.94
N LYS A 139 3.34 19.30 -11.66
CA LYS A 139 3.29 17.91 -11.21
C LYS A 139 1.92 17.30 -11.57
N ALA A 140 1.93 16.14 -12.21
CA ALA A 140 0.71 15.40 -12.51
C ALA A 140 0.02 14.93 -11.22
N ALA A 141 -1.30 14.94 -11.21
CA ALA A 141 -2.09 14.28 -10.17
C ALA A 141 -2.53 12.89 -10.62
N PHE A 142 -2.52 11.91 -9.72
CA PHE A 142 -3.02 10.56 -9.97
C PHE A 142 -4.12 10.21 -8.97
N LEU A 143 -5.25 9.69 -9.45
CA LEU A 143 -6.37 9.21 -8.63
C LEU A 143 -6.61 7.73 -8.92
N ASN A 144 -6.53 6.89 -7.89
CA ASN A 144 -6.76 5.45 -7.99
C ASN A 144 -8.26 5.11 -7.92
N GLY A 145 -8.82 4.72 -9.08
CA GLY A 145 -10.17 4.18 -9.25
C GLY A 145 -10.28 2.66 -9.04
N GLY A 146 -9.25 2.06 -8.45
CA GLY A 146 -9.09 0.65 -8.09
C GLY A 146 -7.86 0.02 -8.74
N ASP A 147 -7.00 -0.64 -7.96
CA ASP A 147 -5.83 -1.36 -8.46
C ASP A 147 -5.77 -2.82 -7.95
N GLY A 148 -5.89 -3.78 -8.87
CA GLY A 148 -5.83 -5.21 -8.56
C GLY A 148 -6.73 -5.63 -7.39
N LYS A 149 -6.13 -6.33 -6.41
CA LYS A 149 -6.76 -6.70 -5.12
C LYS A 149 -6.30 -5.80 -3.96
N HIS A 150 -5.49 -4.80 -4.26
CA HIS A 150 -4.83 -3.93 -3.28
C HIS A 150 -5.81 -2.91 -2.71
N GLU A 151 -6.13 -1.86 -3.47
CA GLU A 151 -6.80 -0.67 -2.91
C GLU A 151 -7.89 -0.10 -3.83
N HIS A 152 -8.80 0.67 -3.24
CA HIS A 152 -9.76 1.52 -3.95
C HIS A 152 -10.09 2.78 -3.11
N PRO A 153 -9.13 3.71 -2.94
CA PRO A 153 -9.26 4.82 -1.99
C PRO A 153 -10.47 5.71 -2.28
N THR A 154 -10.75 5.99 -3.55
CA THR A 154 -11.88 6.83 -3.97
C THR A 154 -13.26 6.18 -3.78
N GLN A 155 -13.31 4.87 -3.50
CA GLN A 155 -14.50 4.18 -3.02
C GLN A 155 -14.56 4.20 -1.49
N GLU A 156 -13.42 4.12 -0.82
CA GLU A 156 -13.40 4.21 0.64
C GLU A 156 -13.83 5.60 1.11
N PHE A 157 -13.30 6.67 0.51
CA PHE A 157 -13.66 8.04 0.88
C PHE A 157 -15.15 8.34 0.70
N LEU A 158 -15.79 7.82 -0.34
CA LEU A 158 -17.24 8.00 -0.52
C LEU A 158 -18.06 7.14 0.47
N ASP A 159 -17.51 6.00 0.91
CA ASP A 159 -18.13 5.15 1.92
C ASP A 159 -18.08 5.85 3.30
N GLU A 160 -16.90 6.32 3.71
CA GLU A 160 -16.69 7.09 4.94
C GLU A 160 -17.56 8.35 4.97
N PHE A 161 -17.61 9.11 3.88
CA PHE A 161 -18.51 10.26 3.75
C PHE A 161 -19.97 9.86 4.01
N THR A 162 -20.41 8.74 3.45
CA THR A 162 -21.78 8.24 3.60
C THR A 162 -22.06 7.77 5.03
N PHE A 163 -21.08 7.15 5.69
CA PHE A 163 -21.20 6.75 7.10
C PHE A 163 -21.27 7.96 8.02
N LEU A 164 -20.40 8.95 7.82
CA LEU A 164 -20.44 10.21 8.56
C LEU A 164 -21.79 10.91 8.37
N GLU A 165 -22.31 10.98 7.15
CA GLU A 165 -23.63 11.54 6.87
C GLU A 165 -24.75 10.79 7.62
N LYS A 166 -24.74 9.44 7.61
CA LYS A 166 -25.67 8.60 8.39
C LYS A 166 -25.55 8.84 9.90
N LYS A 167 -24.35 9.13 10.39
CA LYS A 167 -24.07 9.41 11.80
C LYS A 167 -24.20 10.90 12.15
N ASN A 168 -24.80 11.73 11.29
CA ASN A 168 -24.93 13.17 11.50
C ASN A 168 -23.59 13.86 11.80
N TRP A 169 -22.54 13.45 11.09
CA TRP A 169 -21.16 13.93 11.21
C TRP A 169 -20.47 13.59 12.55
N ASP A 170 -21.03 12.66 13.33
CA ASP A 170 -20.37 12.12 14.51
C ASP A 170 -19.29 11.11 14.14
N SER A 171 -18.03 11.47 14.40
CA SER A 171 -16.84 10.64 14.18
C SER A 171 -16.35 9.94 15.46
N SER A 172 -17.08 10.01 16.57
CA SER A 172 -16.63 9.46 17.86
C SER A 172 -16.54 7.93 17.86
N GLU A 173 -17.48 7.25 17.19
CA GLU A 173 -17.48 5.80 17.08
C GLU A 173 -18.20 5.29 15.84
N ILE A 174 -17.73 4.16 15.31
CA ILE A 174 -18.43 3.36 14.31
C ILE A 174 -18.45 1.89 14.71
N HIS A 175 -19.62 1.27 14.55
CA HIS A 175 -19.81 -0.16 14.68
C HIS A 175 -20.37 -0.67 13.35
N ILE A 176 -19.62 -1.55 12.68
CA ILE A 176 -19.91 -1.95 11.30
C ILE A 176 -19.75 -3.46 11.10
N VAL A 177 -20.69 -4.05 10.37
CA VAL A 177 -20.60 -5.42 9.85
C VAL A 177 -19.97 -5.39 8.46
N LEU A 178 -18.92 -6.18 8.25
CA LEU A 178 -18.36 -6.46 6.93
C LEU A 178 -18.71 -7.90 6.56
N THR A 179 -19.45 -8.09 5.47
CA THR A 179 -19.91 -9.42 5.05
C THR A 179 -19.87 -9.60 3.54
N GLY A 180 -19.82 -10.85 3.08
CA GLY A 180 -19.66 -11.23 1.68
C GLY A 180 -18.34 -11.97 1.45
N ASP A 181 -17.60 -11.58 0.41
CA ASP A 181 -16.24 -12.07 0.14
C ASP A 181 -15.24 -11.09 0.77
N LEU A 182 -14.74 -11.42 1.96
CA LEU A 182 -13.74 -10.61 2.67
C LEU A 182 -12.31 -10.94 2.22
N TYR A 183 -12.12 -12.04 1.47
CA TYR A 183 -10.82 -12.49 1.00
C TYR A 183 -10.36 -11.72 -0.26
N HIS A 184 -11.28 -11.48 -1.19
CA HIS A 184 -11.00 -10.77 -2.44
C HIS A 184 -11.53 -9.33 -2.49
N GLY A 185 -12.30 -8.93 -1.49
CA GLY A 185 -12.99 -7.64 -1.46
C GLY A 185 -12.05 -6.47 -1.24
N ARG A 186 -11.44 -5.91 -2.30
CA ARG A 186 -10.56 -4.73 -2.19
C ARG A 186 -11.19 -3.54 -1.45
N THR A 187 -12.51 -3.35 -1.57
CA THR A 187 -13.24 -2.27 -0.88
C THR A 187 -13.38 -2.54 0.62
N ILE A 188 -13.26 -3.79 1.06
CA ILE A 188 -13.13 -4.14 2.47
C ILE A 188 -11.68 -3.96 2.92
N HIS A 189 -10.71 -4.29 2.06
CA HIS A 189 -9.29 -4.09 2.37
C HIS A 189 -8.98 -2.62 2.64
N SER A 190 -9.51 -1.69 1.83
CA SER A 190 -9.38 -0.25 2.07
C SER A 190 -9.96 0.22 3.43
N LYS A 191 -10.95 -0.50 3.99
CA LYS A 191 -11.55 -0.17 5.31
C LYS A 191 -10.61 -0.41 6.47
N VAL A 192 -9.59 -1.25 6.27
CA VAL A 192 -8.57 -1.53 7.29
C VAL A 192 -7.90 -0.25 7.74
N ASP A 193 -7.69 0.70 6.83
CA ASP A 193 -7.15 2.02 7.12
C ASP A 193 -8.22 3.12 7.15
N GLY A 194 -9.22 3.04 6.27
CA GLY A 194 -10.21 4.10 6.10
C GLY A 194 -11.08 4.37 7.32
N LEU A 195 -11.46 3.32 8.06
CA LEU A 195 -12.26 3.53 9.27
C LEU A 195 -11.53 4.31 10.37
N GLY A 196 -10.22 4.57 10.22
CA GLY A 196 -9.43 5.43 11.11
C GLY A 196 -9.86 6.91 11.14
N VAL A 197 -10.81 7.34 10.29
CA VAL A 197 -11.47 8.64 10.47
C VAL A 197 -12.29 8.70 11.77
N PHE A 198 -12.80 7.57 12.25
CA PHE A 198 -13.54 7.45 13.50
C PHE A 198 -12.60 7.20 14.69
N ASP A 199 -12.90 7.80 15.86
CA ASP A 199 -12.02 7.69 17.03
C ASP A 199 -12.05 6.28 17.66
N LYS A 200 -13.21 5.61 17.60
CA LYS A 200 -13.39 4.22 18.02
C LYS A 200 -14.03 3.42 16.90
N VAL A 201 -13.43 2.28 16.58
CA VAL A 201 -13.87 1.44 15.48
C VAL A 201 -14.11 0.03 16.01
N LYS A 202 -15.34 -0.46 15.83
CA LYS A 202 -15.74 -1.84 16.08
C LYS A 202 -16.17 -2.49 14.78
N VAL A 203 -15.51 -3.58 14.42
CA VAL A 203 -15.74 -4.31 13.16
C VAL A 203 -16.17 -5.74 13.45
N ASP A 204 -17.31 -6.13 12.89
CA ASP A 204 -17.78 -7.51 12.87
C ASP A 204 -17.52 -8.12 11.49
N LEU A 205 -16.54 -9.02 11.43
CA LEU A 205 -16.23 -9.79 10.22
C LEU A 205 -17.15 -11.00 10.16
N VAL A 206 -18.12 -10.97 9.24
CA VAL A 206 -19.14 -12.02 9.10
C VAL A 206 -18.95 -12.73 7.78
N ALA A 207 -18.15 -13.79 7.80
CA ALA A 207 -17.89 -14.63 6.64
C ALA A 207 -17.31 -15.99 7.07
N PRO A 208 -17.65 -17.08 6.35
CA PRO A 208 -17.08 -18.38 6.62
C PRO A 208 -15.58 -18.42 6.33
N ALA A 209 -14.86 -19.39 6.89
CA ALA A 209 -13.40 -19.52 6.76
C ALA A 209 -12.87 -19.37 5.31
N GLU A 210 -13.56 -19.93 4.31
CA GLU A 210 -13.17 -19.82 2.89
C GLU A 210 -13.27 -18.40 2.30
N LEU A 211 -14.07 -17.52 2.93
CA LEU A 211 -14.31 -16.13 2.55
C LEU A 211 -13.69 -15.13 3.54
N SER A 212 -12.95 -15.63 4.53
CA SER A 212 -12.41 -14.84 5.64
C SER A 212 -11.39 -13.81 5.20
N MET A 213 -11.26 -12.76 6.00
CA MET A 213 -10.28 -11.70 5.76
C MET A 213 -8.87 -12.28 5.90
N PRO A 214 -7.93 -11.96 5.00
CA PRO A 214 -6.55 -12.40 5.12
C PRO A 214 -5.89 -11.86 6.40
N ASP A 215 -5.15 -12.71 7.12
CA ASP A 215 -4.57 -12.37 8.45
C ASP A 215 -3.79 -11.06 8.52
N HIS A 216 -3.15 -10.64 7.42
CA HIS A 216 -2.37 -9.41 7.42
C HIS A 216 -3.24 -8.15 7.49
N TYR A 217 -4.45 -8.17 6.92
CA TYR A 217 -5.41 -7.09 7.06
C TYR A 217 -6.00 -7.06 8.46
N GLU A 218 -6.31 -8.22 9.05
CA GLU A 218 -6.78 -8.30 10.43
C GLU A 218 -5.73 -7.78 11.43
N ARG A 219 -4.46 -8.16 11.24
CA ARG A 219 -3.35 -7.64 12.06
C ARG A 219 -3.24 -6.12 11.92
N ARG A 220 -3.36 -5.59 10.71
CA ARG A 220 -3.33 -4.14 10.45
C ARG A 220 -4.52 -3.43 11.10
N MET A 221 -5.73 -4.01 11.07
CA MET A 221 -6.88 -3.50 11.82
C MET A 221 -6.61 -3.45 13.33
N ALA A 222 -5.99 -4.50 13.89
CA ALA A 222 -5.62 -4.54 15.30
C ALA A 222 -4.53 -3.52 15.65
N GLU A 223 -3.53 -3.33 14.78
CA GLU A 223 -2.49 -2.30 14.89
C GLU A 223 -3.07 -0.88 14.83
N ASN A 224 -4.14 -0.69 14.06
CA ASN A 224 -4.94 0.54 14.01
C ASN A 224 -5.87 0.71 15.23
N GLY A 225 -5.91 -0.26 16.15
CA GLY A 225 -6.68 -0.20 17.39
C GLY A 225 -8.15 -0.57 17.28
N PHE A 226 -8.55 -1.27 16.21
CA PHE A 226 -9.95 -1.66 16.01
C PHE A 226 -10.34 -2.82 16.92
N GLU A 227 -11.56 -2.79 17.46
CA GLU A 227 -12.18 -3.95 18.12
C GLU A 227 -12.76 -4.88 17.06
N ILE A 228 -12.23 -6.10 16.95
CA ILE A 228 -12.62 -7.05 15.90
C ILE A 228 -13.35 -8.24 16.53
N ARG A 229 -14.55 -8.56 16.03
CA ARG A 229 -15.24 -9.83 16.31
C ARG A 229 -15.45 -10.59 15.00
N LYS A 230 -15.49 -11.91 15.08
CA LYS A 230 -15.61 -12.79 13.91
C LYS A 230 -16.77 -13.75 14.08
N PHE A 231 -17.49 -13.99 12.99
CA PHE A 231 -18.63 -14.90 12.92
C PHE A 231 -18.61 -15.61 11.57
N GLU A 232 -18.99 -16.89 11.54
CA GLU A 232 -19.00 -17.69 10.31
C GLU A 232 -20.23 -17.39 9.44
N THR A 233 -21.34 -16.95 10.06
CA THR A 233 -22.61 -16.69 9.38
C THR A 233 -23.33 -15.46 9.92
N ILE A 234 -24.17 -14.85 9.08
CA ILE A 234 -25.10 -13.78 9.51
C ILE A 234 -26.01 -14.25 10.63
N GLU A 235 -26.46 -15.51 10.60
CA GLU A 235 -27.34 -16.08 11.62
C GLU A 235 -26.66 -16.17 12.99
N GLU A 236 -25.40 -16.62 13.03
CA GLU A 236 -24.58 -16.66 14.24
C GLU A 236 -24.37 -15.26 14.83
N TYR A 237 -24.04 -14.30 13.97
CA TYR A 237 -23.86 -12.90 14.35
C TYR A 237 -25.15 -12.30 14.95
N LEU A 238 -26.30 -12.55 14.32
CA LEU A 238 -27.61 -12.04 14.78
C LEU A 238 -28.14 -12.71 16.06
N ASN A 239 -27.45 -13.74 16.59
CA ASN A 239 -27.78 -14.33 17.88
C ASN A 239 -27.03 -13.65 19.04
N GLN A 240 -26.19 -12.64 18.76
CA GLN A 240 -25.54 -11.81 19.78
C GLN A 240 -26.44 -10.66 20.23
N ASP A 241 -26.15 -10.09 21.40
CA ASP A 241 -26.90 -8.95 21.93
C ASP A 241 -26.48 -7.60 21.32
N ASP A 242 -25.26 -7.53 20.78
CA ASP A 242 -24.64 -6.30 20.31
C ASP A 242 -24.50 -6.31 18.78
N ILE A 243 -25.53 -5.78 18.11
CA ILE A 243 -25.72 -5.79 16.66
C ILE A 243 -25.57 -4.38 16.09
N ALA A 244 -24.63 -4.22 15.15
CA ALA A 244 -24.39 -2.98 14.42
C ALA A 244 -25.58 -2.52 13.58
N ASP A 245 -25.70 -1.19 13.42
CA ASP A 245 -26.66 -0.55 12.52
C ASP A 245 -26.07 -0.24 11.12
N ILE A 246 -24.77 -0.42 10.90
CA ILE A 246 -24.13 -0.24 9.59
C ILE A 246 -23.68 -1.59 9.07
N TRP A 247 -24.21 -1.99 7.92
CA TRP A 247 -23.87 -3.25 7.26
C TRP A 247 -23.27 -2.97 5.89
N TYR A 248 -22.08 -3.49 5.64
CA TYR A 248 -21.39 -3.35 4.37
C TYR A 248 -21.20 -4.72 3.72
N PHE A 249 -21.89 -4.91 2.59
CA PHE A 249 -21.85 -6.15 1.83
C PHE A 249 -20.89 -6.01 0.65
N THR A 250 -20.13 -7.07 0.36
CA THR A 250 -19.41 -7.22 -0.90
C THR A 250 -20.03 -8.30 -1.78
N ARG A 251 -19.78 -8.17 -3.07
CA ARG A 251 -20.17 -9.19 -4.04
C ARG A 251 -19.35 -10.46 -3.77
N LEU A 252 -20.03 -11.59 -3.68
CA LEU A 252 -19.43 -12.92 -3.75
C LEU A 252 -18.74 -13.14 -5.12
N GLN A 253 -17.43 -13.33 -5.11
CA GLN A 253 -16.64 -13.61 -6.32
C GLN A 253 -16.26 -15.09 -6.42
N LEU A 254 -17.26 -15.96 -6.28
CA LEU A 254 -17.09 -17.42 -6.27
C LEU A 254 -16.43 -17.94 -7.55
N GLU A 255 -16.57 -17.21 -8.67
CA GLU A 255 -15.90 -17.51 -9.93
C GLU A 255 -14.36 -17.48 -9.85
N ARG A 256 -13.80 -16.81 -8.84
CA ARG A 256 -12.35 -16.72 -8.60
C ARG A 256 -11.82 -17.86 -7.73
N MET A 257 -12.71 -18.71 -7.23
CA MET A 257 -12.38 -19.75 -6.25
C MET A 257 -12.22 -21.09 -6.96
N GLY A 258 -11.21 -21.87 -6.54
CA GLY A 258 -10.87 -23.15 -7.15
C GLY A 258 -12.00 -24.18 -7.03
N ASP A 259 -11.88 -25.31 -7.74
CA ASP A 259 -12.98 -26.27 -7.91
C ASP A 259 -13.54 -26.83 -6.60
N LYS A 260 -12.73 -26.95 -5.55
CA LYS A 260 -13.18 -27.38 -4.21
C LYS A 260 -14.19 -26.44 -3.55
N VAL A 261 -14.15 -25.15 -3.88
CA VAL A 261 -15.04 -24.13 -3.31
C VAL A 261 -16.39 -24.12 -4.03
N LYS A 262 -16.42 -24.51 -5.31
CA LYS A 262 -17.68 -24.66 -6.07
C LYS A 262 -18.61 -25.70 -5.47
N GLU A 263 -18.06 -26.77 -4.87
CA GLU A 263 -18.86 -27.81 -4.19
C GLU A 263 -19.61 -27.27 -2.96
N LYS A 264 -19.08 -26.23 -2.30
CA LYS A 264 -19.68 -25.57 -1.14
C LYS A 264 -20.39 -24.26 -1.47
N GLU A 265 -20.51 -23.91 -2.76
CA GLU A 265 -21.00 -22.60 -3.21
C GLU A 265 -22.33 -22.20 -2.55
N HIS A 266 -23.28 -23.14 -2.47
CA HIS A 266 -24.58 -22.89 -1.86
C HIS A 266 -24.46 -22.52 -0.38
N GLN A 267 -23.67 -23.27 0.39
CA GLN A 267 -23.50 -23.06 1.83
C GLN A 267 -22.79 -21.73 2.10
N LEU A 268 -21.74 -21.43 1.35
CA LEU A 268 -21.00 -20.17 1.46
C LEU A 268 -21.88 -18.96 1.13
N ARG A 269 -22.71 -19.08 0.09
CA ARG A 269 -23.67 -18.04 -0.27
C ARG A 269 -24.71 -17.84 0.81
N GLU A 270 -25.28 -18.92 1.33
CA GLU A 270 -26.31 -18.87 2.38
C GLU A 270 -25.78 -18.21 3.65
N ALA A 271 -24.53 -18.51 4.05
CA ALA A 271 -23.88 -17.95 5.24
C ALA A 271 -23.83 -16.41 5.26
N VAL A 272 -23.69 -15.77 4.09
CA VAL A 272 -23.48 -14.32 3.94
C VAL A 272 -24.62 -13.60 3.22
N THR A 273 -25.74 -14.28 2.96
CA THR A 273 -26.93 -13.66 2.34
C THR A 273 -27.94 -13.27 3.41
N PHE A 274 -28.37 -12.02 3.39
CA PHE A 274 -29.40 -11.57 4.32
C PHE A 274 -30.76 -12.21 3.99
N ARG A 275 -31.55 -12.60 4.99
CA ARG A 275 -32.86 -13.26 4.80
C ARG A 275 -33.97 -12.47 5.48
N LYS A 276 -35.22 -12.63 5.03
CA LYS A 276 -36.35 -11.84 5.51
C LYS A 276 -36.64 -12.08 7.00
N GLU A 277 -36.42 -13.29 7.50
CA GLU A 277 -36.57 -13.63 8.93
C GLU A 277 -35.57 -12.90 9.85
N PHE A 278 -34.53 -12.26 9.30
CA PHE A 278 -33.53 -11.52 10.08
C PHE A 278 -33.94 -10.08 10.37
N LEU A 279 -35.00 -9.56 9.74
CA LEU A 279 -35.44 -8.17 9.90
C LEU A 279 -35.76 -7.81 11.35
N ASP A 280 -36.35 -8.73 12.10
CA ASP A 280 -36.72 -8.48 13.51
C ASP A 280 -35.52 -8.58 14.48
N LYS A 281 -34.34 -9.00 13.98
CA LYS A 281 -33.11 -9.16 14.77
C LYS A 281 -32.12 -8.00 14.61
N ILE A 282 -32.37 -7.07 13.70
CA ILE A 282 -31.49 -5.91 13.46
C ILE A 282 -32.07 -4.63 14.08
N PRO A 283 -31.24 -3.65 14.44
CA PRO A 283 -31.72 -2.33 14.84
C PRO A 283 -32.63 -1.70 13.77
N ALA A 284 -33.69 -1.02 14.18
CA ALA A 284 -34.60 -0.33 13.25
C ALA A 284 -33.90 0.79 12.44
N ALA A 285 -32.80 1.33 12.96
CA ALA A 285 -31.99 2.36 12.32
C ALA A 285 -30.94 1.81 11.33
N SER A 286 -30.94 0.49 11.09
CA SER A 286 -29.94 -0.16 10.27
C SER A 286 -29.93 0.32 8.82
N LYS A 287 -28.75 0.34 8.21
CA LYS A 287 -28.52 0.66 6.80
C LYS A 287 -27.56 -0.33 6.17
N PHE A 288 -27.90 -0.71 4.94
CA PHE A 288 -27.19 -1.69 4.13
C PHE A 288 -26.49 -0.95 3.00
N TYR A 289 -25.19 -1.16 2.90
CA TYR A 289 -24.29 -0.55 1.94
C TYR A 289 -23.65 -1.63 1.07
N HIS A 290 -23.32 -1.26 -0.17
CA HIS A 290 -22.65 -2.15 -1.10
C HIS A 290 -21.98 -1.31 -2.20
N PRO A 291 -20.69 -1.56 -2.54
CA PRO A 291 -19.98 -0.77 -3.56
C PRO A 291 -20.52 -0.97 -4.98
N LEU A 292 -21.45 -1.92 -5.14
CA LEU A 292 -22.07 -2.39 -6.37
C LEU A 292 -21.08 -2.84 -7.47
N PRO A 293 -21.53 -3.59 -8.51
CA PRO A 293 -22.88 -4.12 -8.70
C PRO A 293 -23.19 -5.31 -7.77
N ARG A 294 -24.46 -5.46 -7.42
CA ARG A 294 -25.00 -6.69 -6.83
C ARG A 294 -25.12 -7.77 -7.91
N HIS A 295 -24.97 -9.03 -7.52
CA HIS A 295 -25.14 -10.14 -8.45
C HIS A 295 -26.60 -10.23 -8.91
N LYS A 296 -26.86 -10.39 -10.22
CA LYS A 296 -28.21 -10.35 -10.79
C LYS A 296 -29.14 -11.47 -10.29
N VAL A 297 -28.61 -12.68 -10.17
CA VAL A 297 -29.40 -13.88 -9.79
C VAL A 297 -29.35 -14.16 -8.28
N TYR A 298 -28.14 -14.12 -7.71
CA TYR A 298 -27.89 -14.43 -6.30
C TYR A 298 -27.30 -13.25 -5.52
N PRO A 299 -28.05 -12.15 -5.30
CA PRO A 299 -27.54 -11.02 -4.54
C PRO A 299 -27.46 -11.35 -3.04
N VAL A 300 -26.35 -10.97 -2.39
CA VAL A 300 -26.17 -11.11 -0.92
C VAL A 300 -27.06 -10.15 -0.13
N ILE A 301 -27.43 -9.02 -0.73
CA ILE A 301 -28.51 -8.13 -0.29
C ILE A 301 -29.71 -8.38 -1.22
N PRO A 302 -30.74 -9.13 -0.79
CA PRO A 302 -31.87 -9.44 -1.64
C PRO A 302 -32.68 -8.22 -2.10
N ASP A 303 -33.39 -8.39 -3.21
CA ASP A 303 -34.22 -7.38 -3.87
C ASP A 303 -35.38 -6.86 -3.01
N PHE A 304 -35.89 -7.65 -2.07
CA PHE A 304 -36.96 -7.19 -1.16
C PHE A 304 -36.55 -5.99 -0.30
N LEU A 305 -35.23 -5.72 -0.15
CA LEU A 305 -34.71 -4.58 0.59
C LEU A 305 -34.70 -3.28 -0.24
N ASP A 306 -34.85 -3.35 -1.57
CA ASP A 306 -34.63 -2.23 -2.49
C ASP A 306 -35.51 -1.01 -2.19
N HIS A 307 -36.75 -1.26 -1.80
CA HIS A 307 -37.76 -0.22 -1.52
C HIS A 307 -37.96 0.02 -0.02
N THR A 308 -37.05 -0.48 0.82
CA THR A 308 -37.13 -0.35 2.28
C THR A 308 -36.27 0.80 2.78
N SER A 309 -36.52 1.24 4.02
CA SER A 309 -35.66 2.20 4.70
C SER A 309 -34.25 1.66 4.97
N TYR A 310 -34.01 0.35 4.83
CA TYR A 310 -32.68 -0.25 5.04
C TYR A 310 -31.72 0.00 3.87
N ASN A 311 -32.22 0.37 2.68
CA ASN A 311 -31.39 0.69 1.53
C ASN A 311 -30.54 1.94 1.82
N GLY A 312 -29.22 1.76 1.88
CA GLY A 312 -28.22 2.83 1.94
C GLY A 312 -27.29 2.87 0.72
N TRP A 313 -27.26 1.82 -0.10
CA TRP A 313 -26.35 1.71 -1.23
C TRP A 313 -26.69 2.68 -2.38
N ASP A 314 -27.94 3.10 -2.53
CA ASP A 314 -28.31 4.06 -3.57
C ASP A 314 -27.77 5.46 -3.27
N GLU A 315 -27.90 5.94 -2.03
CA GLU A 315 -27.32 7.22 -1.60
C GLU A 315 -25.78 7.18 -1.63
N GLN A 316 -25.19 6.09 -1.13
CA GLN A 316 -23.74 5.83 -1.24
C GLN A 316 -23.26 5.98 -2.69
N SER A 317 -24.01 5.44 -3.65
CA SER A 317 -23.68 5.53 -5.08
C SER A 317 -23.66 6.96 -5.60
N VAL A 318 -24.62 7.78 -5.18
CA VAL A 318 -24.73 9.20 -5.54
C VAL A 318 -23.60 10.01 -4.91
N ASN A 319 -23.25 9.73 -3.65
CA ASN A 319 -22.14 10.36 -2.94
C ASN A 319 -20.79 10.19 -3.65
N GLY A 320 -20.64 9.14 -4.47
CA GLY A 320 -19.48 8.96 -5.33
C GLY A 320 -19.25 10.07 -6.36
N PHE A 321 -20.30 10.72 -6.87
CA PHE A 321 -20.13 11.88 -7.75
C PHE A 321 -19.53 13.06 -6.99
N PHE A 322 -20.13 13.44 -5.86
CA PHE A 322 -19.70 14.60 -5.07
C PHE A 322 -18.30 14.43 -4.50
N THR A 323 -18.00 13.26 -3.94
CA THR A 323 -16.68 12.98 -3.34
C THR A 323 -15.58 13.11 -4.39
N ARG A 324 -15.77 12.49 -5.56
CA ARG A 324 -14.78 12.52 -6.65
C ARG A 324 -14.62 13.88 -7.30
N THR A 325 -15.69 14.68 -7.35
CA THR A 325 -15.60 16.09 -7.75
C THR A 325 -14.68 16.87 -6.81
N ILE A 326 -14.77 16.63 -5.50
CA ILE A 326 -13.89 17.30 -4.53
C ILE A 326 -12.45 16.74 -4.58
N GLU A 327 -12.26 15.43 -4.76
CA GLU A 327 -10.92 14.85 -4.99
C GLU A 327 -10.22 15.48 -6.20
N ILE A 328 -10.93 15.60 -7.34
CA ILE A 328 -10.41 16.28 -8.55
C ILE A 328 -10.12 17.74 -8.26
N SER A 329 -11.01 18.44 -7.54
CA SER A 329 -10.80 19.84 -7.19
C SER A 329 -9.58 20.06 -6.28
N MET A 330 -9.35 19.17 -5.30
CA MET A 330 -8.19 19.18 -4.41
C MET A 330 -6.91 18.94 -5.21
N CYS A 331 -6.81 17.80 -5.90
CA CYS A 331 -5.60 17.41 -6.61
C CYS A 331 -5.32 18.30 -7.84
N GLY A 332 -6.38 18.86 -8.44
CA GLY A 332 -6.30 19.88 -9.50
C GLY A 332 -5.92 21.28 -8.99
N GLY A 333 -5.79 21.46 -7.67
CA GLY A 333 -5.30 22.70 -7.06
C GLY A 333 -6.32 23.83 -6.94
N LYS A 334 -7.62 23.55 -7.09
CA LYS A 334 -8.69 24.54 -6.95
C LYS A 334 -9.05 24.79 -5.48
N ILE A 335 -9.19 23.75 -4.68
CA ILE A 335 -9.50 23.85 -3.24
C ILE A 335 -8.34 23.34 -2.39
N GLY A 336 -8.19 23.87 -1.17
CA GLY A 336 -7.11 23.53 -0.24
C GLY A 336 -6.18 24.67 0.13
N ALA A 337 -6.44 25.90 -0.34
CA ALA A 337 -5.74 27.09 0.15
C ALA A 337 -6.18 27.50 1.57
N ASP A 338 -7.36 27.02 1.98
CA ASP A 338 -8.02 27.20 3.27
C ASP A 338 -7.84 25.98 4.20
N PHE A 339 -7.04 24.98 3.81
CA PHE A 339 -6.71 23.86 4.70
C PHE A 339 -5.80 24.31 5.84
N ASP A 340 -6.22 24.05 7.07
CA ASP A 340 -5.57 24.46 8.31
C ASP A 340 -5.21 23.30 9.26
N GLY A 341 -5.43 22.05 8.84
CA GLY A 341 -5.15 20.84 9.62
C GLY A 341 -3.73 20.28 9.49
N GLU A 342 -3.46 19.17 10.16
CA GLU A 342 -2.21 18.43 10.06
C GLU A 342 -2.18 17.57 8.77
N GLY A 343 -1.30 17.92 7.84
CA GLY A 343 -1.01 17.08 6.68
C GLY A 343 -0.18 15.83 7.03
N LEU A 344 0.14 15.03 6.01
CA LEU A 344 0.98 13.83 6.20
C LEU A 344 2.34 14.16 6.85
N ARG A 345 2.65 13.43 7.93
CA ARG A 345 3.97 13.52 8.58
C ARG A 345 5.03 12.93 7.65
N LYS A 346 6.04 13.72 7.28
CA LYS A 346 7.19 13.21 6.54
C LYS A 346 7.91 12.16 7.38
N VAL A 347 7.97 10.92 6.88
CA VAL A 347 8.81 9.89 7.46
C VAL A 347 10.26 10.40 7.48
N LYS A 348 10.86 10.49 8.67
CA LYS A 348 12.28 10.85 8.79
C LYS A 348 13.10 9.78 8.08
N LYS A 349 13.74 10.14 6.96
CA LYS A 349 14.50 9.22 6.10
C LYS A 349 15.78 8.69 6.75
N ASP A 350 16.22 9.26 7.86
CA ASP A 350 17.55 9.03 8.38
C ASP A 350 17.52 8.45 9.80
N LYS A 351 17.51 7.12 9.89
CA LYS A 351 18.29 6.46 10.93
C LYS A 351 19.65 6.16 10.33
N VAL A 352 20.73 6.67 10.94
CA VAL A 352 22.09 6.28 10.57
C VAL A 352 22.19 4.77 10.79
N PHE A 353 22.24 4.00 9.71
CA PHE A 353 22.35 2.54 9.76
C PHE A 353 23.75 2.04 9.38
N ILE A 354 24.65 2.96 9.02
CA ILE A 354 26.08 2.72 8.85
C ILE A 354 26.78 3.66 9.82
N GLU A 355 27.23 3.14 10.96
CA GLU A 355 27.86 3.92 12.01
C GLU A 355 29.38 3.78 11.93
N LYS A 356 30.10 4.89 11.75
CA LYS A 356 31.57 4.89 11.83
C LYS A 356 32.00 4.86 13.29
N VAL A 357 32.64 3.77 13.71
CA VAL A 357 33.12 3.57 15.07
C VAL A 357 34.55 4.08 15.21
N ALA A 358 34.82 4.86 16.25
CA ALA A 358 36.17 5.34 16.54
C ALA A 358 37.13 4.17 16.80
N VAL A 359 38.25 4.14 16.08
CA VAL A 359 39.31 3.17 16.30
C VAL A 359 40.18 3.65 17.47
N THR A 360 39.82 3.26 18.70
CA THR A 360 40.44 3.76 19.94
C THR A 360 41.85 3.23 20.22
N ARG A 361 42.29 2.17 19.53
CA ARG A 361 43.69 1.71 19.45
C ARG A 361 43.92 1.11 18.06
N LYS A 362 45.07 1.38 17.42
CA LYS A 362 45.56 0.60 16.27
C LYS A 362 45.85 -0.83 16.74
N SER A 363 44.82 -1.65 16.90
CA SER A 363 44.97 -3.06 17.20
C SER A 363 45.62 -3.70 15.97
N ARG A 364 46.90 -4.08 16.09
CA ARG A 364 47.51 -5.00 15.12
C ARG A 364 46.65 -6.26 15.10
N VAL A 365 46.36 -6.77 13.91
CA VAL A 365 45.75 -8.10 13.78
C VAL A 365 46.74 -9.07 14.44
N GLU A 366 46.40 -9.62 15.61
CA GLU A 366 47.29 -10.55 16.30
C GLU A 366 47.55 -11.77 15.39
N ASP A 367 48.80 -12.22 15.33
CA ASP A 367 49.31 -13.41 14.61
C ASP A 367 48.77 -14.74 15.18
N ARG A 368 47.56 -14.74 15.73
CA ARG A 368 46.87 -15.97 16.10
C ARG A 368 46.18 -16.47 14.85
N TYR A 369 46.73 -17.50 14.23
CA TYR A 369 45.99 -18.37 13.33
C TYR A 369 44.71 -18.84 14.05
N LYS A 370 43.60 -18.12 13.89
CA LYS A 370 42.29 -18.74 14.01
C LYS A 370 42.27 -19.77 12.89
N ILE A 371 42.27 -21.05 13.25
CA ILE A 371 42.45 -22.20 12.36
C ILE A 371 41.80 -21.91 10.99
N GLY A 372 42.61 -21.66 9.96
CA GLY A 372 42.15 -21.45 8.58
C GLY A 372 42.02 -20.00 8.04
N ILE A 373 42.12 -18.93 8.85
CA ILE A 373 42.10 -17.54 8.35
C ILE A 373 43.48 -16.89 8.47
N LYS A 374 44.03 -16.44 7.33
CA LYS A 374 45.27 -15.65 7.29
C LYS A 374 44.95 -14.18 7.65
N PRO A 375 45.75 -13.52 8.51
CA PRO A 375 45.66 -12.08 8.72
C PRO A 375 45.72 -11.31 7.39
N VAL A 376 44.89 -10.27 7.27
CA VAL A 376 44.85 -9.40 6.09
C VAL A 376 45.76 -8.20 6.35
N ASP A 377 46.83 -8.05 5.57
CA ASP A 377 47.72 -6.89 5.66
C ASP A 377 47.06 -5.64 5.06
N ASN A 378 46.47 -5.79 3.88
CA ASN A 378 45.67 -4.76 3.21
C ASN A 378 44.41 -5.41 2.65
N GLY A 379 43.25 -4.90 3.06
CA GLY A 379 41.98 -5.42 2.58
C GLY A 379 40.82 -5.17 3.54
N ILE A 380 39.78 -6.00 3.43
CA ILE A 380 38.55 -5.88 4.23
C ILE A 380 38.32 -7.12 5.09
N VAL A 381 37.80 -6.89 6.29
CA VAL A 381 37.30 -7.95 7.17
C VAL A 381 35.87 -7.65 7.59
N ILE A 382 34.94 -8.51 7.19
CA ILE A 382 33.56 -8.54 7.68
C ILE A 382 33.52 -9.48 8.88
N ASP A 383 33.24 -8.94 10.06
CA ASP A 383 33.23 -9.66 11.34
C ASP A 383 31.85 -9.57 12.01
N HIS A 384 31.59 -10.43 12.99
CA HIS A 384 30.32 -10.52 13.72
C HIS A 384 29.11 -10.86 12.84
N ILE A 385 29.31 -11.63 11.77
CA ILE A 385 28.20 -12.12 10.93
C ILE A 385 27.36 -13.09 11.77
N SER A 386 26.06 -12.79 11.93
CA SER A 386 25.09 -13.57 12.72
C SER A 386 25.63 -14.02 14.09
N SER A 387 26.31 -13.11 14.79
CA SER A 387 26.94 -13.42 16.08
C SER A 387 25.90 -13.83 17.13
N GLY A 388 26.05 -15.01 17.72
CA GLY A 388 25.10 -15.57 18.70
C GLY A 388 24.15 -16.63 18.14
N GLU A 389 24.04 -16.73 16.82
CA GLU A 389 23.25 -17.78 16.15
C GLU A 389 23.98 -19.13 16.13
N ASP A 390 23.28 -20.19 15.73
CA ASP A 390 23.87 -21.51 15.51
C ASP A 390 24.81 -21.53 14.28
N GLN A 391 25.68 -22.54 14.20
CA GLN A 391 26.71 -22.59 13.16
C GLN A 391 26.13 -22.72 11.74
N GLU A 392 25.01 -23.43 11.57
CA GLU A 392 24.38 -23.62 10.27
C GLU A 392 23.82 -22.29 9.76
N THR A 393 23.12 -21.54 10.62
CA THR A 393 22.65 -20.18 10.32
C THR A 393 23.78 -19.24 9.94
N ILE A 394 24.92 -19.29 10.65
CA ILE A 394 26.08 -18.45 10.33
C ILE A 394 26.69 -18.83 8.97
N TRP A 395 26.81 -20.13 8.65
CA TRP A 395 27.30 -20.59 7.35
C TRP A 395 26.40 -20.15 6.20
N ASN A 396 25.09 -20.35 6.36
CA ASN A 396 24.09 -19.90 5.39
C ASN A 396 24.20 -18.39 5.14
N GLN A 397 24.43 -17.61 6.20
CA GLN A 397 24.62 -16.17 6.10
C GLN A 397 25.92 -15.78 5.38
N ILE A 398 27.04 -16.48 5.64
CA ILE A 398 28.31 -16.26 4.93
C ILE A 398 28.11 -16.50 3.43
N ASP A 399 27.47 -17.61 3.06
CA ASP A 399 27.20 -17.96 1.67
C ASP A 399 26.30 -16.92 0.99
N LYS A 400 25.26 -16.46 1.70
CA LYS A 400 24.34 -15.39 1.27
C LYS A 400 25.09 -14.10 0.94
N ILE A 401 25.96 -13.63 1.85
CA ILE A 401 26.79 -12.44 1.65
C ILE A 401 27.68 -12.60 0.40
N ARG A 402 28.36 -13.73 0.26
CA ARG A 402 29.28 -13.97 -0.86
C ARG A 402 28.55 -13.98 -2.21
N ARG A 403 27.38 -14.60 -2.30
CA ARG A 403 26.57 -14.65 -3.53
C ARG A 403 26.08 -13.26 -3.93
N ILE A 404 25.45 -12.52 -3.03
CA ILE A 404 24.87 -11.21 -3.37
C ILE A 404 25.94 -10.15 -3.65
N LEU A 405 26.99 -10.10 -2.84
CA LEU A 405 28.10 -9.16 -3.07
C LEU A 405 29.07 -9.64 -4.16
N LYS A 406 28.79 -10.79 -4.80
CA LYS A 406 29.60 -11.39 -5.86
C LYS A 406 31.09 -11.46 -5.49
N LEU A 407 31.39 -11.87 -4.25
CA LEU A 407 32.75 -11.94 -3.68
C LEU A 407 33.55 -13.14 -4.22
N ASN A 408 33.69 -13.21 -5.53
CA ASN A 408 34.41 -14.24 -6.27
C ASN A 408 35.92 -13.92 -6.34
N CYS A 409 36.49 -13.56 -5.19
CA CYS A 409 37.89 -13.19 -5.06
C CYS A 409 38.61 -14.10 -4.05
N ARG A 410 39.95 -14.08 -4.12
CA ARG A 410 40.79 -14.80 -3.15
C ARG A 410 40.48 -14.28 -1.75
N SER A 411 39.98 -15.16 -0.89
CA SER A 411 39.48 -14.80 0.43
C SER A 411 39.49 -16.02 1.35
N SER A 412 39.29 -15.78 2.64
CA SER A 412 39.07 -16.82 3.64
C SER A 412 37.84 -16.48 4.46
N HIS A 413 37.05 -17.47 4.85
CA HIS A 413 35.86 -17.26 5.66
C HIS A 413 35.64 -18.44 6.60
N GLY A 414 34.81 -18.28 7.63
CA GLY A 414 34.42 -19.38 8.50
C GLY A 414 33.67 -18.95 9.74
N VAL A 415 33.30 -19.95 10.55
CA VAL A 415 32.62 -19.78 11.84
C VAL A 415 33.63 -19.95 12.97
N PHE A 416 33.66 -18.99 13.89
CA PHE A 416 34.62 -18.95 14.99
C PHE A 416 33.93 -18.63 16.30
N HIS A 417 34.56 -19.00 17.41
CA HIS A 417 34.18 -18.49 18.72
C HIS A 417 34.54 -17.01 18.89
N SER A 418 33.70 -16.30 19.66
CA SER A 418 34.03 -15.02 20.28
C SER A 418 35.21 -15.17 21.25
N ASN A 419 35.78 -14.04 21.69
CA ASN A 419 36.97 -14.03 22.55
C ASN A 419 36.73 -14.69 23.92
N ASP A 420 35.50 -14.60 24.43
CA ASP A 420 35.03 -15.24 25.68
C ASP A 420 34.55 -16.69 25.46
N ARG A 421 34.59 -17.19 24.21
CA ARG A 421 34.16 -18.53 23.78
C ARG A 421 32.70 -18.89 24.06
N SER A 422 31.88 -17.92 24.45
CA SER A 422 30.47 -18.14 24.80
C SER A 422 29.56 -18.28 23.58
N ILE A 423 29.91 -17.63 22.46
CA ILE A 423 29.06 -17.55 21.26
C ILE A 423 29.87 -17.80 19.98
N TYR A 424 29.17 -18.23 18.92
CA TYR A 424 29.71 -18.33 17.57
C TYR A 424 29.51 -17.04 16.78
N LYS A 425 30.41 -16.77 15.83
CA LYS A 425 30.29 -15.68 14.86
C LYS A 425 30.96 -16.03 13.53
N GLY A 426 30.42 -15.49 12.44
CA GLY A 426 31.01 -15.61 11.11
C GLY A 426 32.01 -14.50 10.81
N ILE A 427 33.04 -14.84 10.04
CA ILE A 427 34.06 -13.90 9.55
C ILE A 427 34.30 -14.15 8.06
N ILE A 428 34.38 -13.08 7.28
CA ILE A 428 34.88 -13.08 5.88
C ILE A 428 36.06 -12.11 5.78
N SER A 429 37.22 -12.63 5.38
CA SER A 429 38.43 -11.86 5.12
C SER A 429 38.69 -11.78 3.62
N LEU A 430 38.80 -10.56 3.09
CA LEU A 430 39.01 -10.24 1.68
C LEU A 430 40.36 -9.51 1.50
N PRO A 431 41.48 -10.26 1.37
CA PRO A 431 42.76 -9.67 0.97
C PRO A 431 42.64 -8.92 -0.37
N ASP A 432 43.38 -7.82 -0.50
CA ASP A 432 43.50 -7.02 -1.73
C ASP A 432 42.21 -6.28 -2.17
N VAL A 433 41.10 -6.44 -1.44
CA VAL A 433 39.89 -5.61 -1.62
C VAL A 433 39.97 -4.42 -0.68
N LEU A 434 40.30 -3.24 -1.19
CA LEU A 434 40.65 -2.08 -0.36
C LEU A 434 39.46 -1.24 0.11
N GLU A 435 38.34 -1.31 -0.60
CA GLU A 435 37.11 -0.59 -0.30
C GLU A 435 35.89 -1.33 -0.84
N LEU A 436 34.73 -1.09 -0.23
CA LEU A 436 33.42 -1.39 -0.79
C LEU A 436 32.76 -0.06 -1.14
N ASN A 437 32.08 0.02 -2.27
CA ASN A 437 31.33 1.21 -2.62
C ASN A 437 30.06 1.35 -1.73
N ASP A 438 29.46 2.54 -1.72
CA ASP A 438 28.27 2.82 -0.89
C ASP A 438 27.13 1.81 -1.11
N THR A 439 26.91 1.35 -2.35
CA THR A 439 25.88 0.37 -2.67
C THR A 439 26.19 -0.99 -2.05
N GLU A 440 27.44 -1.44 -2.11
CA GLU A 440 27.89 -2.70 -1.51
C GLU A 440 27.81 -2.66 0.02
N ILE A 441 28.16 -1.54 0.66
CA ILE A 441 28.01 -1.39 2.12
C ILE A 441 26.54 -1.41 2.52
N LYS A 442 25.66 -0.74 1.75
CA LYS A 442 24.20 -0.78 1.97
C LYS A 442 23.62 -2.18 1.77
N LYS A 443 24.07 -2.91 0.74
CA LYS A 443 23.72 -4.32 0.53
C LYS A 443 24.18 -5.17 1.71
N LEU A 444 25.43 -5.02 2.16
CA LEU A 444 25.95 -5.76 3.31
C LEU A 444 25.14 -5.48 4.58
N ALA A 445 24.81 -4.22 4.85
CA ALA A 445 23.99 -3.83 5.99
C ALA A 445 22.56 -4.41 5.90
N ALA A 446 21.99 -4.45 4.69
CA ALA A 446 20.70 -5.07 4.44
C ALA A 446 20.76 -6.58 4.67
N ILE A 447 21.75 -7.28 4.13
CA ILE A 447 21.85 -8.75 4.16
C ILE A 447 22.19 -9.25 5.56
N ALA A 448 23.21 -8.65 6.17
CA ALA A 448 23.81 -9.05 7.44
C ALA A 448 23.82 -7.86 8.41
N PRO A 449 22.63 -7.47 8.93
CA PRO A 449 22.57 -6.44 9.96
C PRO A 449 23.39 -6.88 11.17
N GLU A 450 23.88 -5.90 11.94
CA GLU A 450 24.72 -6.10 13.13
C GLU A 450 26.13 -6.65 12.88
N CYS A 451 26.53 -6.84 11.62
CA CYS A 451 27.93 -7.14 11.31
C CYS A 451 28.82 -5.88 11.40
N THR A 452 30.12 -6.09 11.37
CA THR A 452 31.13 -5.04 11.42
C THR A 452 32.02 -5.12 10.18
N LEU A 453 32.10 -4.02 9.44
CA LEU A 453 33.02 -3.87 8.32
C LEU A 453 34.29 -3.18 8.80
N ASN A 454 35.44 -3.85 8.69
CA ASN A 454 36.74 -3.29 9.04
C ASN A 454 37.58 -3.10 7.78
N ILE A 455 38.08 -1.88 7.56
CA ILE A 455 39.04 -1.56 6.50
C ILE A 455 40.45 -1.65 7.11
N VAL A 456 41.27 -2.57 6.60
CA VAL A 456 42.60 -2.87 7.13
C VAL A 456 43.66 -2.39 6.14
N LYS A 457 44.63 -1.60 6.62
CA LYS A 457 45.82 -1.20 5.87
C LYS A 457 47.05 -1.33 6.77
N GLU A 458 48.13 -1.87 6.22
CA GLU A 458 49.39 -2.13 6.95
C GLU A 458 49.17 -2.94 8.23
N ALA A 459 48.34 -4.00 8.15
CA ALA A 459 47.97 -4.89 9.25
C ALA A 459 47.29 -4.19 10.45
N SER A 460 46.72 -3.00 10.23
CA SER A 460 45.96 -2.23 11.22
C SER A 460 44.59 -1.83 10.69
N VAL A 461 43.55 -1.94 11.52
CA VAL A 461 42.22 -1.40 11.21
C VAL A 461 42.33 0.13 11.15
N GLN A 462 42.02 0.70 9.99
CA GLN A 462 42.01 2.16 9.78
C GLN A 462 40.59 2.71 9.95
N GLU A 463 39.60 1.99 9.45
CA GLU A 463 38.20 2.35 9.56
C GLU A 463 37.38 1.16 10.02
N LYS A 464 36.36 1.44 10.83
CA LYS A 464 35.44 0.45 11.37
C LYS A 464 34.03 0.99 11.24
N PHE A 465 33.17 0.20 10.62
CA PHE A 465 31.75 0.51 10.48
C PHE A 465 30.91 -0.56 11.17
N ARG A 466 30.01 -0.15 12.05
CA ARG A 466 28.94 -0.99 12.58
C ARG A 466 27.73 -0.83 11.67
N LEU A 467 27.23 -1.95 11.16
CA LEU A 467 26.10 -1.95 10.24
C LEU A 467 24.84 -2.33 10.99
N HIS A 468 23.75 -1.63 10.73
CA HIS A 468 22.43 -1.89 11.30
C HIS A 468 21.43 -2.13 10.18
N MET A 469 20.31 -2.77 10.53
CA MET A 469 19.23 -3.01 9.59
C MET A 469 18.71 -1.69 9.01
N PRO A 470 18.78 -1.48 7.67
CA PRO A 470 18.40 -0.22 7.06
C PRO A 470 16.89 0.05 7.20
N PRO A 471 16.47 1.33 7.25
CA PRO A 471 15.05 1.70 7.27
C PRO A 471 14.34 1.41 5.93
N GLN A 472 15.10 1.20 4.86
CA GLN A 472 14.59 0.94 3.51
C GLN A 472 15.59 0.12 2.69
N ILE A 473 15.09 -0.76 1.84
CA ILE A 473 15.88 -1.61 0.94
C ILE A 473 15.33 -1.39 -0.48
N TYR A 474 16.17 -0.91 -1.39
CA TYR A 474 15.73 -0.49 -2.72
C TYR A 474 16.88 -0.55 -3.72
N ASN A 475 16.55 -0.63 -5.02
CA ASN A 475 17.50 -0.63 -6.13
C ASN A 475 18.54 -1.77 -6.12
N PHE A 476 18.24 -2.92 -5.49
CA PHE A 476 19.06 -4.12 -5.61
C PHE A 476 18.49 -5.04 -6.69
N GLU A 477 19.36 -5.76 -7.41
CA GLU A 477 18.93 -6.71 -8.45
C GLU A 477 18.43 -8.02 -7.83
N GLU A 478 18.88 -8.30 -6.60
CA GLU A 478 18.66 -9.53 -5.86
C GLU A 478 17.43 -9.46 -4.93
N ILE A 479 16.53 -8.48 -5.14
CA ILE A 479 15.31 -8.33 -4.36
C ILE A 479 14.08 -8.20 -5.26
N SER A 480 12.99 -8.85 -4.86
CA SER A 480 11.70 -8.75 -5.56
C SER A 480 10.52 -8.73 -4.61
N CYS A 481 9.48 -7.99 -5.00
CA CYS A 481 8.19 -8.07 -4.33
C CYS A 481 7.58 -9.43 -4.68
N LYS A 482 7.21 -10.23 -3.66
CA LYS A 482 6.52 -11.52 -3.81
C LYS A 482 5.00 -11.37 -4.01
N ASN A 483 4.57 -10.22 -4.50
CA ASN A 483 3.19 -9.99 -4.88
C ASN A 483 3.11 -10.02 -6.41
N GLU A 484 2.57 -11.10 -6.97
CA GLU A 484 2.44 -11.28 -8.41
C GLU A 484 1.61 -10.19 -9.09
N ASN A 485 0.81 -9.40 -8.35
CA ASN A 485 0.05 -8.28 -8.90
C ASN A 485 0.77 -6.94 -8.81
N CYS A 486 1.84 -6.82 -8.03
CA CYS A 486 2.56 -5.55 -7.86
C CYS A 486 3.21 -5.10 -9.18
N ILE A 487 3.13 -3.80 -9.49
CA ILE A 487 3.81 -3.16 -10.63
C ILE A 487 5.32 -3.46 -10.65
N SER A 488 5.94 -3.63 -9.47
CA SER A 488 7.37 -3.94 -9.34
C SER A 488 7.70 -5.44 -9.35
N HIS A 489 6.73 -6.31 -9.62
CA HIS A 489 7.00 -7.74 -9.75
C HIS A 489 7.74 -8.00 -11.08
N PRO A 490 8.83 -8.80 -11.10
CA PRO A 490 9.65 -9.00 -12.31
C PRO A 490 8.86 -9.49 -13.53
N GLU A 491 7.84 -10.34 -13.31
CA GLU A 491 6.98 -10.88 -14.38
C GLU A 491 6.01 -9.85 -15.00
N LYS A 492 5.88 -8.64 -14.43
CA LYS A 492 5.10 -7.57 -15.07
C LYS A 492 5.84 -6.93 -16.23
N HIS A 493 7.16 -7.07 -16.29
CA HIS A 493 8.00 -6.46 -17.33
C HIS A 493 7.81 -4.94 -17.49
N GLN A 494 7.43 -4.25 -16.39
CA GLN A 494 7.24 -2.80 -16.36
C GLN A 494 8.53 -2.02 -16.06
N HIS A 495 9.65 -2.73 -15.88
CA HIS A 495 10.97 -2.18 -15.55
C HIS A 495 11.00 -1.34 -14.26
N VAL A 496 10.09 -1.63 -13.31
CA VAL A 496 10.01 -0.93 -12.03
C VAL A 496 10.92 -1.59 -11.01
N LYS A 497 11.82 -0.81 -10.42
CA LYS A 497 12.69 -1.28 -9.35
C LYS A 497 11.90 -1.45 -8.06
N THR A 498 12.17 -2.53 -7.37
CA THR A 498 11.55 -2.86 -6.08
C THR A 498 12.06 -1.95 -4.97
N TYR A 499 11.14 -1.61 -4.08
CA TYR A 499 11.39 -0.72 -2.96
C TYR A 499 10.63 -1.23 -1.74
N PHE A 500 11.36 -1.47 -0.66
CA PHE A 500 10.84 -1.92 0.62
C PHE A 500 11.11 -0.91 1.72
N LEU A 501 10.09 -0.64 2.54
CA LEU A 501 10.17 0.15 3.75
C LEU A 501 10.14 -0.77 4.95
N ARG A 502 11.04 -0.56 5.91
CA ARG A 502 11.08 -1.35 7.14
C ARG A 502 9.87 -0.98 8.01
N SER A 503 9.02 -1.96 8.29
CA SER A 503 7.85 -1.79 9.17
C SER A 503 8.23 -2.06 10.63
N ASN A 504 8.98 -3.14 10.89
CA ASN A 504 9.45 -3.49 12.23
C ASN A 504 10.81 -4.22 12.16
N GLU A 505 11.18 -4.97 13.18
CA GLU A 505 12.50 -5.60 13.24
C GLU A 505 12.73 -6.67 12.16
N SER A 506 11.69 -7.41 11.78
CA SER A 506 11.79 -8.58 10.88
C SER A 506 10.97 -8.45 9.60
N ARG A 507 10.20 -7.37 9.43
CA ARG A 507 9.29 -7.20 8.30
C ARG A 507 9.50 -5.92 7.51
N PHE A 508 9.26 -6.05 6.22
CA PHE A 508 9.33 -5.00 5.22
C PHE A 508 7.99 -4.90 4.49
N VAL A 509 7.64 -3.69 4.06
CA VAL A 509 6.43 -3.41 3.30
C VAL A 509 6.84 -2.89 1.93
N CYS A 510 6.28 -3.47 0.87
CA CYS A 510 6.49 -2.98 -0.48
C CYS A 510 5.91 -1.56 -0.60
N LYS A 511 6.69 -0.62 -1.13
CA LYS A 511 6.27 0.78 -1.30
C LYS A 511 5.07 0.95 -2.23
N TYR A 512 4.87 0.05 -3.20
CA TYR A 512 3.86 0.19 -4.24
C TYR A 512 2.56 -0.52 -3.91
N CYS A 513 2.62 -1.79 -3.48
CA CYS A 513 1.42 -2.61 -3.21
C CYS A 513 1.12 -2.82 -1.72
N GLU A 514 1.85 -2.14 -0.83
CA GLU A 514 1.77 -2.25 0.64
C GLU A 514 1.85 -3.67 1.23
N LYS A 515 2.15 -4.70 0.42
CA LYS A 515 2.27 -6.08 0.89
C LYS A 515 3.45 -6.19 1.85
N SER A 516 3.19 -6.83 2.98
CA SER A 516 4.20 -7.13 3.98
C SER A 516 4.96 -8.42 3.64
N HIS A 517 6.28 -8.38 3.74
CA HIS A 517 7.22 -9.47 3.49
C HIS A 517 8.10 -9.67 4.72
N SER A 518 8.54 -10.91 4.99
CA SER A 518 9.65 -11.11 5.91
C SER A 518 10.95 -10.60 5.30
N PHE A 519 11.96 -10.38 6.14
CA PHE A 519 13.30 -10.01 5.67
C PHE A 519 13.92 -11.09 4.77
N GLU A 520 13.58 -12.36 4.97
CA GLU A 520 14.05 -13.47 4.17
C GLU A 520 13.36 -13.49 2.80
N ASP A 521 12.04 -13.25 2.77
CA ASP A 521 11.20 -13.35 1.57
C ASP A 521 11.56 -12.33 0.50
N ILE A 522 12.13 -11.17 0.84
CA ILE A 522 12.38 -10.12 -0.16
C ILE A 522 13.52 -10.45 -1.12
N TRP A 523 14.36 -11.44 -0.81
CA TRP A 523 15.58 -11.72 -1.59
C TRP A 523 15.38 -12.86 -2.62
N ASP A 524 16.09 -12.74 -3.74
CA ASP A 524 16.16 -13.70 -4.86
C ASP A 524 17.54 -14.38 -4.89
N ILE A 525 17.76 -15.42 -4.07
CA ILE A 525 19.10 -16.00 -3.80
C ILE A 525 19.18 -17.48 -4.08
#